data_AF-A0A966XA91-F1
#
_entry.id   AF-A0A966XA91-F1
#
_cell.length_a   1.000
_cell.length_b   1.000
_cell.length_c   1.000
_cell.angle_alpha   90.00
_cell.angle_beta   90.00
_cell.angle_gamma   90.00
#
_symmetry.space_group_name_H-M   'P 1'
#
loop_
_entity.id
_entity.type
_entity.pdbx_description
1 polymer ?
#
loop_
_entity_poly.entity_id
_entity_poly.type
_entity_poly.pdbx_seq_one_letter_code
_entity_poly.pdbx_strand_id
1 'polypeptide(L)'
;MTAYYRVMAGKKSMHAKACFEGGFIGTDFGITVNVSADLDGGREAFIKKYGPIFQTSHPDKSKVATGLACSAIYTVSRGIEIGDVILTPDGNLGYKVGEVASAYWHAPGGPL
;
A
#
# COMPACT_ATOMS: atom_id res chain seq x y z
N MET A 1 2.87 -10.04 -18.24
CA MET A 1 2.50 -11.28 -17.52
C MET A 1 1.73 -10.83 -16.29
N THR A 2 0.48 -11.27 -16.13
CA THR A 2 -0.38 -10.81 -15.03
C THR A 2 0.07 -11.41 -13.71
N ALA A 3 0.37 -10.56 -12.72
CA ALA A 3 0.66 -10.99 -11.36
C ALA A 3 -0.60 -10.93 -10.49
N TYR A 4 -0.60 -11.72 -9.42
CA TYR A 4 -1.71 -11.83 -8.48
C TYR A 4 -1.21 -11.44 -7.09
N TYR A 5 -1.83 -10.42 -6.51
CA TYR A 5 -1.46 -9.89 -5.19
C TYR A 5 -2.59 -10.05 -4.21
N ARG A 6 -2.25 -10.56 -3.02
CA ARG A 6 -3.15 -10.48 -1.87
C ARG A 6 -2.89 -9.17 -1.13
N VAL A 7 -3.88 -8.28 -1.12
CA VAL A 7 -3.78 -6.97 -0.45
C VAL A 7 -4.80 -6.91 0.69
N MET A 8 -4.33 -6.63 1.91
CA MET A 8 -5.17 -6.54 3.10
C MET A 8 -5.64 -5.09 3.30
N ALA A 9 -6.95 -4.85 3.33
CA ALA A 9 -7.53 -3.54 3.62
C ALA A 9 -7.54 -3.23 5.13
N GLY A 10 -6.34 -3.01 5.68
CA GLY A 10 -6.13 -2.77 7.11
C GLY A 10 -6.27 -4.01 8.00
N LYS A 11 -6.10 -3.81 9.31
CA LYS A 11 -6.19 -4.89 10.30
C LYS A 11 -7.60 -5.47 10.29
N LYS A 12 -7.70 -6.80 10.13
CA LYS A 12 -8.99 -7.52 10.06
C LYS A 12 -9.96 -6.95 9.00
N SER A 13 -9.44 -6.46 7.87
CA SER A 13 -10.26 -5.92 6.77
C SER A 13 -11.12 -4.70 7.15
N MET A 14 -10.72 -3.93 8.17
CA MET A 14 -11.51 -2.80 8.66
C MET A 14 -11.80 -1.71 7.61
N HIS A 15 -10.99 -1.61 6.55
CA HIS A 15 -11.20 -0.65 5.45
C HIS A 15 -11.75 -1.31 4.18
N ALA A 16 -12.04 -2.61 4.19
CA ALA A 16 -12.45 -3.36 3.00
C ALA A 16 -13.69 -2.75 2.33
N LYS A 17 -14.70 -2.36 3.12
CA LYS A 17 -15.91 -1.71 2.59
C LYS A 17 -15.58 -0.44 1.80
N ALA A 18 -14.77 0.46 2.38
CA ALA A 18 -14.38 1.71 1.72
C ALA A 18 -13.57 1.45 0.44
N CYS A 19 -12.63 0.51 0.47
CA CYS A 19 -11.85 0.08 -0.69
C CYS A 19 -12.76 -0.49 -1.80
N PHE A 20 -13.75 -1.31 -1.46
CA PHE A 20 -14.63 -1.95 -2.44
C PHE A 20 -15.64 -0.96 -3.05
N GLU A 21 -16.21 -0.08 -2.24
CA GLU A 21 -17.16 0.93 -2.70
C GLU A 21 -16.46 2.02 -3.51
N GLY A 22 -15.25 2.41 -3.11
CA GLY A 22 -14.44 3.41 -3.80
C GLY A 22 -13.60 2.86 -4.95
N GLY A 23 -13.50 1.54 -5.11
CA GLY A 23 -12.73 0.91 -6.20
C GLY A 23 -11.23 1.14 -6.12
N PHE A 24 -10.65 1.19 -4.91
CA PHE A 24 -9.22 1.47 -4.73
C PHE A 24 -8.57 0.51 -3.73
N ILE A 25 -7.25 0.37 -3.84
CA ILE A 25 -6.37 -0.11 -2.77
C ILE A 25 -5.44 1.02 -2.37
N GLY A 26 -5.00 1.06 -1.11
CA GLY A 26 -4.20 2.16 -0.59
C GLY A 26 -3.33 1.73 0.58
N THR A 27 -2.46 2.64 1.00
CA THR A 27 -1.54 2.42 2.12
C THR A 27 -1.44 3.67 2.97
N ASP A 28 -1.95 3.58 4.20
CA ASP A 28 -1.75 4.60 5.22
C ASP A 28 -0.87 4.04 6.34
N PHE A 29 0.42 4.38 6.25
CA PHE A 29 1.45 4.06 7.24
C PHE A 29 2.01 5.33 7.91
N GLY A 30 1.25 6.43 7.90
CA GLY A 30 1.70 7.71 8.45
C GLY A 30 2.73 8.46 7.59
N ILE A 31 2.94 8.03 6.35
CA ILE A 31 3.72 8.79 5.35
C ILE A 31 2.73 9.59 4.51
N THR A 32 2.53 10.85 4.88
CA THR A 32 1.53 11.74 4.26
C THR A 32 2.08 12.62 3.13
N VAL A 33 3.32 12.34 2.70
CA VAL A 33 3.97 13.05 1.60
C VAL A 33 3.75 12.30 0.29
N ASN A 34 3.69 13.05 -0.82
CA ASN A 34 3.66 12.44 -2.14
C ASN A 34 5.01 11.77 -2.44
N VAL A 35 4.99 10.45 -2.63
CA VAL A 35 6.20 9.64 -2.86
C VAL A 35 6.49 9.35 -4.33
N SER A 36 5.66 9.82 -5.28
CA SER A 36 5.76 9.49 -6.71
C SER A 36 7.16 9.69 -7.28
N ALA A 37 7.86 10.76 -6.89
CA ALA A 37 9.17 11.11 -7.41
C ALA A 37 10.29 10.13 -7.01
N ASP A 38 10.06 9.27 -6.02
CA ASP A 38 11.08 8.36 -5.48
C ASP A 38 10.81 6.89 -5.82
N LEU A 39 9.73 6.61 -6.55
CA LEU A 39 9.34 5.24 -6.90
C LEU A 39 10.29 4.61 -7.91
N ASP A 40 10.88 5.39 -8.81
CA ASP A 40 11.77 4.88 -9.86
C ASP A 40 13.18 4.52 -9.36
N GLY A 41 13.55 5.01 -8.17
CA GLY A 41 14.84 4.69 -7.53
C GLY A 41 14.94 3.25 -7.00
N GLY A 42 13.84 2.49 -7.06
CA GLY A 42 13.78 1.12 -6.57
C GLY A 42 13.42 1.02 -5.09
N ARG A 43 12.99 -0.19 -4.69
CA ARG A 43 12.50 -0.49 -3.34
C ARG A 43 13.52 -0.21 -2.24
N GLU A 44 14.80 -0.51 -2.48
CA GLU A 44 15.84 -0.32 -1.47
C GLU A 44 16.10 1.17 -1.19
N ALA A 45 16.19 1.99 -2.25
CA ALA A 45 16.34 3.43 -2.13
C ALA A 45 15.13 4.05 -1.42
N PHE A 46 13.93 3.58 -1.75
CA PHE A 46 12.70 3.99 -1.08
C PHE A 46 12.75 3.72 0.43
N ILE A 47 13.04 2.49 0.85
CA ILE A 47 13.11 2.11 2.27
C ILE A 47 14.18 2.94 3.00
N LYS A 48 15.34 3.18 2.37
CA LYS A 48 16.41 4.01 2.94
C LYS A 48 15.96 5.46 3.17
N LYS A 49 15.18 6.04 2.25
CA LYS A 49 14.68 7.42 2.35
C LYS A 49 13.52 7.55 3.35
N TYR A 50 12.55 6.64 3.28
CA TYR A 50 11.28 6.75 4.00
C TYR A 50 11.27 6.02 5.36
N GLY A 51 12.17 5.07 5.58
CA GLY A 51 12.30 4.36 6.85
C GLY A 51 12.48 5.28 8.07
N PRO A 52 13.39 6.27 8.04
CA PRO A 52 13.53 7.23 9.14
C PRO A 52 12.28 8.07 9.39
N ILE A 53 11.56 8.45 8.32
CA ILE A 53 10.31 9.23 8.40
C ILE A 53 9.22 8.38 9.08
N PHE A 54 9.03 7.15 8.62
CA PHE A 54 8.11 6.20 9.25
C PHE A 54 8.43 6.02 10.73
N GLN A 55 9.70 5.86 11.09
CA GLN A 55 10.12 5.65 12.47
C GLN A 55 9.90 6.87 13.37
N THR A 56 9.90 8.08 12.81
CA THR A 56 9.55 9.31 13.56
C THR A 56 8.09 9.30 14.00
N SER A 57 7.19 8.85 13.11
CA SER A 57 5.75 8.68 13.42
C SER A 57 5.44 7.43 14.24
N HIS A 58 6.37 6.45 14.28
CA HIS A 58 6.20 5.16 14.94
C HIS A 58 7.46 4.77 15.74
N PRO A 59 7.79 5.51 16.82
CA PRO A 59 9.04 5.31 17.56
C PRO A 59 9.10 3.94 18.27
N ASP A 60 7.95 3.31 18.51
CA ASP A 60 7.81 1.98 19.10
C ASP A 60 8.13 0.83 18.12
N LYS A 61 8.23 1.11 16.81
CA LYS A 61 8.42 0.08 15.79
C LYS A 61 9.89 -0.28 15.61
N SER A 62 10.14 -1.57 15.46
CA SER A 62 11.48 -2.10 15.16
C SER A 62 11.90 -1.77 13.73
N LYS A 63 13.21 -1.80 13.45
CA LYS A 63 13.75 -1.64 12.08
C LYS A 63 13.14 -2.62 11.08
N VAL A 64 12.84 -3.85 11.52
CA VAL A 64 12.20 -4.87 10.69
C VAL A 64 10.77 -4.45 10.35
N ALA A 65 10.00 -3.98 11.33
CA ALA A 65 8.64 -3.49 11.10
C ALA A 65 8.63 -2.26 10.17
N THR A 66 9.58 -1.34 10.34
CA THR A 66 9.78 -0.18 9.44
C THR A 66 10.04 -0.63 8.01
N GLY A 67 10.95 -1.59 7.80
CA GLY A 67 11.25 -2.12 6.47
C GLY A 67 10.05 -2.80 5.80
N LEU A 68 9.26 -3.56 6.56
CA LEU A 68 8.02 -4.18 6.06
C LEU A 68 6.96 -3.14 5.67
N ALA A 69 6.75 -2.11 6.50
CA ALA A 69 5.81 -1.03 6.21
C ALA A 69 6.22 -0.26 4.95
N CYS A 70 7.47 0.19 4.86
CA CYS A 70 7.97 0.91 3.69
C CYS A 70 7.92 0.05 2.42
N SER A 71 8.19 -1.26 2.56
CA SER A 71 8.05 -2.21 1.45
C SER A 71 6.61 -2.33 0.98
N ALA A 72 5.63 -2.34 1.89
CA ALA A 72 4.22 -2.43 1.52
C ALA A 72 3.77 -1.18 0.75
N ILE A 73 4.18 0.01 1.21
CA ILE A 73 3.94 1.29 0.50
C ILE A 73 4.52 1.20 -0.92
N TYR A 74 5.79 0.79 -1.06
CA TYR A 74 6.43 0.68 -2.36
C TYR A 74 5.73 -0.33 -3.28
N THR A 75 5.35 -1.50 -2.76
CA THR A 75 4.64 -2.52 -3.55
C THR A 75 3.32 -1.98 -4.08
N VAL A 76 2.48 -1.36 -3.23
CA VAL A 76 1.20 -0.79 -3.70
C VAL A 76 1.40 0.40 -4.63
N SER A 77 2.45 1.20 -4.43
CA SER A 77 2.69 2.42 -5.22
C SER A 77 3.40 2.16 -6.55
N ARG A 78 4.22 1.11 -6.67
CA ARG A 78 5.03 0.87 -7.89
C ARG A 78 5.14 -0.59 -8.31
N GLY A 79 5.07 -1.51 -7.36
CA GLY A 79 5.23 -2.95 -7.63
C GLY A 79 4.01 -3.61 -8.26
N ILE A 80 2.82 -3.10 -7.95
CA ILE A 80 1.56 -3.50 -8.57
C ILE A 80 1.34 -2.61 -9.80
N GLU A 81 1.20 -3.24 -10.97
CA GLU A 81 1.06 -2.55 -12.25
C GLU A 81 -0.36 -2.68 -12.83
N ILE A 82 -0.67 -1.85 -13.82
CA ILE A 82 -1.95 -1.92 -14.55
C ILE A 82 -2.08 -3.30 -15.19
N GLY A 83 -3.25 -3.93 -15.03
CA GLY A 83 -3.53 -5.28 -15.51
C GLY A 83 -3.19 -6.39 -14.52
N ASP A 84 -2.59 -6.08 -13.36
CA ASP A 84 -2.44 -7.04 -12.26
C ASP A 84 -3.75 -7.28 -11.53
N VAL A 85 -3.87 -8.45 -10.90
CA VAL A 85 -5.08 -8.88 -10.19
C VAL A 85 -4.88 -8.77 -8.69
N ILE A 86 -5.81 -8.12 -8.01
CA ILE A 86 -5.85 -7.96 -6.56
C ILE A 86 -6.90 -8.85 -5.95
N LEU A 87 -6.51 -9.58 -4.90
CA LEU A 87 -7.39 -10.34 -4.04
C LEU A 87 -7.39 -9.70 -2.65
N THR A 88 -8.53 -9.14 -2.23
CA THR A 88 -8.67 -8.50 -0.92
C THR A 88 -9.73 -9.21 -0.10
N PRO A 89 -9.39 -9.72 1.11
CA PRO A 89 -10.38 -10.33 1.99
C PRO A 89 -11.44 -9.33 2.46
N ASP A 90 -12.69 -9.77 2.51
CA ASP A 90 -13.81 -8.95 3.00
C ASP A 90 -14.00 -8.98 4.52
N GLY A 91 -13.26 -9.84 5.23
CA GLY A 91 -13.36 -10.04 6.68
C GLY A 91 -14.30 -11.19 7.10
N ASN A 92 -15.05 -11.77 6.16
CA ASN A 92 -16.02 -12.85 6.36
C ASN A 92 -15.60 -14.14 5.63
N LEU A 93 -14.30 -14.42 5.58
CA LEU A 93 -13.69 -15.55 4.84
C LEU A 93 -13.91 -15.49 3.31
N GLY A 94 -14.45 -14.39 2.79
CA GLY A 94 -14.59 -14.12 1.37
C GLY A 94 -13.46 -13.26 0.82
N TYR A 95 -13.35 -13.21 -0.50
CA TYR A 95 -12.44 -12.35 -1.23
C TYR A 95 -13.20 -11.57 -2.29
N LYS A 96 -12.87 -10.28 -2.42
CA LYS A 96 -13.13 -9.49 -3.61
C LYS A 96 -11.92 -9.56 -4.52
N VAL A 97 -12.18 -9.76 -5.80
CA VAL A 97 -11.16 -9.76 -6.86
C VAL A 97 -11.38 -8.55 -7.75
N GLY A 98 -10.31 -7.86 -8.09
CA GLY A 98 -10.33 -6.72 -9.01
C GLY A 98 -9.05 -6.66 -9.84
N GLU A 99 -9.13 -6.02 -11.00
CA GLU A 99 -7.99 -5.74 -11.86
C GLU A 99 -7.55 -4.28 -11.65
N VAL A 100 -6.24 -4.03 -11.65
CA VAL A 100 -5.68 -2.69 -11.51
C VAL A 100 -5.87 -1.93 -12.81
N ALA A 101 -6.71 -0.89 -12.76
CA ALA A 101 -7.09 -0.10 -13.93
C ALA A 101 -6.34 1.24 -14.06
N SER A 102 -5.51 1.60 -13.08
CA SER A 102 -4.79 2.88 -13.08
C SER A 102 -3.43 2.79 -12.37
N ALA A 103 -2.52 3.69 -12.76
CA ALA A 103 -1.23 3.85 -12.10
C ALA A 103 -1.41 4.53 -10.73
N TYR A 104 -0.37 4.51 -9.89
CA TYR A 104 -0.40 5.15 -8.58
C TYR A 104 -0.76 6.65 -8.63
N TRP A 105 -1.57 7.07 -7.66
CA TRP A 105 -1.83 8.47 -7.38
C TRP A 105 -1.76 8.74 -5.87
N HIS A 106 -1.39 9.97 -5.51
CA HIS A 106 -1.40 10.42 -4.12
C HIS A 106 -2.74 11.11 -3.83
N ALA A 107 -3.46 10.66 -2.79
CA ALA A 107 -4.76 11.17 -2.38
C ALA A 107 -4.68 11.87 -1.01
N PRO A 108 -4.23 13.13 -0.94
CA PRO A 108 -4.14 13.85 0.33
C PRO A 108 -5.53 14.04 0.94
N GLY A 109 -5.69 13.66 2.21
CA GLY A 109 -7.00 13.68 2.90
C GLY A 109 -7.96 12.58 2.47
N GLY A 110 -7.49 11.62 1.65
CA GLY A 110 -8.22 10.41 1.30
C GLY A 110 -8.36 9.45 2.49
N PRO A 111 -9.20 8.42 2.35
CA PRO A 111 -9.48 7.47 3.42
C PRO A 111 -8.31 6.51 3.74
N LEU A 112 -7.34 6.36 2.81
CA LEU A 112 -6.14 5.51 2.89
C LEU A 112 -5.04 6.01 1.93
#